data_AF-A0A0F2H9A1-F1
#
_entry.id   AF-A0A0F2H9A1-F1
#
_cell.length_a   1.000
_cell.length_b   1.000
_cell.length_c   1.000
_cell.angle_alpha   90.00
_cell.angle_beta   90.00
_cell.angle_gamma   90.00
#
_symmetry.space_group_name_H-M   'P 1'
#
loop_
_entity.id
_entity.type
_entity.pdbx_description
1 polymer ?
#
loop_
_entity_poly.entity_id
_entity_poly.type
_entity_poly.pdbx_seq_one_letter_code
_entity_poly.pdbx_strand_id
1 'polypeptide(L)'
;ADVKETMHEARVEKVVVVNAEFQLTGMITAQDFHKAERKPNASKDERGRLRVGAEVGAGAGNEERVAALVEAGVDVLLIGSSHGNSEGMLQRIRATREEFPHRDSSGGNVTTAAGAKGLMEAGVSAVKVGIGPGSI
;
A
#
# COMPACT_ATOMS: atom_id res chain seq x y z
N ALA A 1 0.75 -2.62 32.13
CA ALA A 1 0.99 -1.17 32.07
C ALA A 1 0.97 -0.77 30.60
N ASP A 2 0.31 0.35 30.28
CA ASP A 2 0.35 0.95 28.95
C ASP A 2 1.78 1.48 28.67
N VAL A 3 2.31 1.30 27.46
CA VAL A 3 3.67 1.78 27.10
C VAL A 3 3.79 3.29 27.33
N LYS A 4 2.73 4.05 27.06
CA LYS A 4 2.73 5.51 27.24
C LYS A 4 2.93 5.90 28.71
N GLU A 5 2.34 5.14 29.63
CA GLU A 5 2.48 5.34 31.07
C GLU A 5 3.91 5.03 31.53
N THR A 6 4.47 3.88 31.12
CA THR A 6 5.86 3.52 31.42
C THR A 6 6.86 4.59 30.96
N MET A 7 6.66 5.15 29.76
CA MET A 7 7.49 6.24 29.22
C MET A 7 7.40 7.51 30.06
N HIS A 8 6.20 7.85 30.53
CA HIS A 8 5.95 9.03 31.36
C HIS A 8 6.59 8.90 32.75
N GLU A 9 6.42 7.74 33.40
CA GLU A 9 7.02 7.44 34.71
C GLU A 9 8.55 7.46 34.65
N ALA A 10 9.13 6.80 33.65
CA ALA A 10 10.57 6.74 33.45
C ALA A 10 11.16 8.04 32.87
N ARG A 11 10.33 8.99 32.43
CA ARG A 11 10.72 10.26 31.78
C ARG A 11 11.64 10.05 30.57
N VAL A 12 11.31 9.07 29.73
CA VAL A 12 12.07 8.73 28.52
C VAL A 12 11.24 8.92 27.25
N GLU A 13 11.90 9.33 26.16
CA GLU A 13 11.25 9.52 24.86
C GLU A 13 11.25 8.27 23.98
N LYS A 14 11.98 7.23 24.37
CA LYS A 14 12.14 5.99 23.61
C LYS A 14 12.12 4.81 24.56
N VAL A 15 11.41 3.76 24.17
CA VAL A 15 11.41 2.47 24.87
C VAL A 15 11.70 1.39 23.85
N VAL A 16 12.65 0.51 24.19
CA VAL A 16 12.91 -0.70 23.42
C VAL A 16 11.94 -1.79 23.84
N VAL A 17 11.44 -2.54 22.87
CA VAL A 17 10.55 -3.67 23.09
C VAL A 17 11.38 -4.93 22.97
N VAL A 18 11.28 -5.81 23.96
CA VAL A 18 11.95 -7.11 23.98
C VAL A 18 10.93 -8.24 24.12
N ASN A 19 11.26 -9.44 23.62
CA ASN A 19 10.47 -10.65 23.86
C ASN A 19 10.82 -11.32 25.21
N ALA A 20 10.21 -12.48 25.50
CA ALA A 20 10.41 -13.21 26.74
C ALA A 20 11.86 -13.72 26.91
N GLU A 21 12.55 -13.97 25.80
CA GLU A 21 13.95 -14.36 25.74
C GLU A 21 14.91 -13.17 25.83
N PHE A 22 14.39 -11.96 26.11
CA PHE A 22 15.15 -10.71 26.23
C PHE A 22 15.85 -10.26 24.93
N GLN A 23 15.30 -10.64 23.79
CA GLN A 23 15.77 -10.23 22.47
C GLN A 23 15.03 -8.98 22.02
N LEU A 24 15.75 -8.04 21.39
CA LEU A 24 15.18 -6.80 20.85
C LEU A 24 14.22 -7.08 19.68
N THR A 25 12.97 -6.63 19.79
CA THR A 25 11.94 -6.80 18.75
C THR A 25 11.45 -5.48 18.16
N GLY A 26 11.75 -4.35 18.80
CA GLY A 26 11.33 -3.05 18.27
C GLY A 26 11.65 -1.88 19.21
N MET A 27 11.15 -0.71 18.83
CA MET A 27 11.27 0.52 19.60
C MET A 27 10.02 1.37 19.39
N ILE A 28 9.54 1.99 20.47
CA ILE A 28 8.42 2.93 20.47
C ILE A 28 8.96 4.29 20.89
N THR A 29 8.49 5.36 20.22
CA THR A 29 8.93 6.73 20.49
C THR A 29 7.79 7.64 20.92
N ALA A 30 8.08 8.62 21.78
CA ALA A 30 7.10 9.64 22.21
C ALA A 30 6.57 10.44 21.00
N GLN A 31 7.40 10.60 19.98
CA GLN A 31 7.05 11.29 18.74
C GLN A 31 5.90 10.60 17.98
N ASP A 32 5.78 9.27 18.06
CA ASP A 32 4.70 8.53 17.39
C ASP A 32 3.34 8.85 18.01
N PHE A 33 3.27 8.98 19.34
CA PHE A 33 2.07 9.44 20.04
C PHE A 33 1.72 10.88 19.67
N HIS A 34 2.70 11.80 19.68
CA HIS A 34 2.47 13.19 19.28
C HIS A 34 1.98 13.30 17.83
N LYS A 35 2.52 12.49 16.91
CA LYS A 35 2.06 12.44 15.52
C LYS A 35 0.62 11.92 15.43
N ALA A 36 0.27 10.87 16.20
CA ALA A 36 -1.08 10.32 16.21
C ALA A 36 -2.11 11.33 16.76
N GLU A 37 -1.80 12.01 17.86
CA GLU A 37 -2.68 13.04 18.46
C GLU A 37 -2.86 14.25 17.52
N ARG A 38 -1.77 14.71 16.86
CA ARG A 38 -1.83 15.83 15.92
C ARG A 38 -2.49 15.51 14.59
N LYS A 39 -2.55 14.23 14.21
CA LYS A 39 -3.09 13.74 12.92
C LYS A 39 -4.09 12.60 13.15
N PRO A 40 -5.25 12.89 13.78
CA PRO A 40 -6.23 11.86 14.16
C PRO A 40 -6.84 11.15 12.94
N ASN A 41 -6.92 11.84 11.80
CA ASN A 41 -7.46 11.31 10.54
C ASN A 41 -6.36 10.81 9.58
N ALA A 42 -5.16 10.50 10.07
CA ALA A 42 -4.09 9.95 9.24
C ALA A 42 -4.50 8.59 8.65
N SER A 43 -4.26 8.39 7.35
CA SER A 43 -4.48 7.09 6.70
C SER A 43 -3.44 6.09 7.18
N LYS A 44 -3.86 5.18 8.06
CA LYS A 44 -3.00 4.18 8.68
C LYS A 44 -3.52 2.76 8.45
N ASP A 45 -2.60 1.81 8.47
CA ASP A 45 -2.95 0.38 8.52
C ASP A 45 -3.33 -0.04 9.95
N GLU A 46 -3.71 -1.31 10.11
CA GLU A 46 -4.10 -1.90 11.40
C GLU A 46 -2.95 -1.91 12.42
N ARG A 47 -1.71 -1.75 11.97
CA ARG A 47 -0.50 -1.67 12.80
C ARG A 47 -0.11 -0.24 13.14
N GLY A 48 -0.89 0.76 12.70
CA GLY A 48 -0.64 2.18 12.95
C GLY A 48 0.41 2.82 12.02
N ARG A 49 0.89 2.12 10.99
CA ARG A 49 1.83 2.63 9.98
C ARG A 49 1.06 3.45 8.95
N LEU A 50 1.70 4.45 8.33
CA LEU A 50 1.08 5.18 7.22
C LEU A 50 0.86 4.26 6.02
N ARG A 51 -0.32 4.34 5.39
CA ARG A 51 -0.59 3.59 4.17
C ARG A 51 0.17 4.19 2.98
N VAL A 52 0.69 3.33 2.11
CA VAL A 52 1.46 3.70 0.92
C VAL A 52 0.89 3.01 -0.31
N GLY A 53 0.73 3.76 -1.40
CA GLY A 53 0.44 3.22 -2.72
C GLY A 53 1.61 3.46 -3.68
N ALA A 54 1.80 2.58 -4.65
CA ALA A 54 2.82 2.73 -5.68
C ALA A 54 2.28 2.31 -7.05
N GLU A 55 2.70 2.99 -8.11
CA GLU A 55 2.29 2.69 -9.49
C GLU A 55 3.43 2.02 -10.28
N VAL A 56 3.08 0.99 -11.04
CA VAL A 56 3.95 0.33 -12.00
C VAL A 56 3.30 0.33 -13.38
N GLY A 57 4.14 0.36 -14.42
CA GLY A 57 3.67 0.25 -15.79
C GLY A 57 3.19 -1.17 -16.13
N ALA A 58 2.28 -1.27 -17.09
CA ALA A 58 1.80 -2.55 -17.63
C ALA A 58 2.82 -3.30 -18.51
N GLY A 59 3.93 -2.66 -18.90
CA GLY A 59 4.95 -3.23 -19.78
C GLY A 59 5.67 -4.44 -19.18
N ALA A 60 6.30 -5.24 -20.05
CA ALA A 60 7.18 -6.33 -19.64
C ALA A 60 8.38 -5.81 -18.81
N GLY A 61 8.90 -6.64 -17.90
CA GLY A 61 10.06 -6.29 -17.07
C GLY A 61 9.73 -5.48 -15.81
N ASN A 62 8.47 -5.45 -15.38
CA ASN A 62 8.05 -4.81 -14.12
C ASN A 62 7.81 -5.82 -12.98
N GLU A 63 7.94 -7.12 -13.25
CA GLU A 63 7.70 -8.21 -12.29
C GLU A 63 8.58 -8.05 -11.04
N GLU A 64 9.89 -7.89 -11.23
CA GLU A 64 10.84 -7.67 -10.13
C GLU A 64 10.52 -6.40 -9.33
N ARG A 65 10.06 -5.34 -10.01
CA ARG A 65 9.66 -4.09 -9.36
C ARG A 65 8.40 -4.28 -8.51
N VAL A 66 7.42 -5.04 -9.01
CA VAL A 66 6.21 -5.38 -8.25
C VAL A 66 6.59 -6.19 -7.02
N ALA A 67 7.38 -7.24 -7.17
CA ALA A 67 7.83 -8.08 -6.06
C ALA A 67 8.55 -7.25 -4.98
N ALA A 68 9.49 -6.39 -5.38
CA ALA A 68 10.21 -5.52 -4.46
C ALA A 68 9.30 -4.53 -3.72
N LEU A 69 8.28 -3.97 -4.39
CA LEU A 69 7.31 -3.08 -3.75
C LEU A 69 6.41 -3.83 -2.75
N VAL A 70 5.98 -5.04 -3.10
CA VAL A 70 5.17 -5.88 -2.21
C VAL A 70 5.97 -6.32 -0.98
N GLU A 71 7.24 -6.70 -1.17
CA GLU A 71 8.18 -7.04 -0.10
C GLU A 71 8.43 -5.84 0.82
N ALA A 72 8.60 -4.64 0.26
CA ALA A 72 8.72 -3.40 1.02
C ALA A 72 7.43 -3.03 1.79
N GLY A 73 6.30 -3.69 1.48
CA GLY A 73 5.05 -3.58 2.21
C GLY A 73 4.08 -2.54 1.69
N VAL A 74 4.12 -2.18 0.40
CA VAL A 74 3.14 -1.26 -0.22
C VAL A 74 1.71 -1.73 0.02
N ASP A 75 0.80 -0.90 0.50
CA ASP A 75 -0.57 -1.32 0.80
C ASP A 75 -1.39 -1.57 -0.47
N VAL A 76 -1.24 -0.70 -1.47
CA VAL A 76 -2.00 -0.76 -2.73
C VAL A 76 -1.07 -0.62 -3.94
N LEU A 77 -1.13 -1.57 -4.86
CA LEU A 77 -0.40 -1.52 -6.12
C LEU A 77 -1.28 -0.99 -7.25
N LEU A 78 -0.87 0.09 -7.91
CA LEU A 78 -1.52 0.59 -9.11
C LEU A 78 -0.79 0.03 -10.33
N ILE A 79 -1.52 -0.68 -11.18
CA ILE A 79 -1.02 -1.12 -12.48
C ILE A 79 -1.64 -0.16 -13.49
N GLY A 80 -0.80 0.56 -14.23
CA GLY A 80 -1.24 1.71 -15.00
C GLY A 80 -0.69 1.74 -16.42
N SER A 81 -1.51 2.23 -17.33
CA SER A 81 -1.09 2.79 -18.62
C SER A 81 -2.02 3.93 -19.03
N SER A 82 -1.69 4.67 -20.09
CA SER A 82 -2.57 5.70 -20.66
C SER A 82 -3.92 5.13 -21.14
N HIS A 83 -3.95 3.86 -21.56
CA HIS A 83 -5.14 3.13 -21.98
C HIS A 83 -5.16 1.72 -21.38
N GLY A 84 -5.82 1.58 -20.23
CA GLY A 84 -5.78 0.38 -19.39
C GLY A 84 -6.63 -0.81 -19.85
N ASN A 85 -7.37 -0.71 -20.95
CA ASN A 85 -8.18 -1.83 -21.47
C ASN A 85 -7.50 -2.56 -22.64
N SER A 86 -6.21 -2.85 -22.52
CA SER A 86 -5.45 -3.65 -23.47
C SER A 86 -5.22 -5.06 -22.92
N GLU A 87 -5.06 -6.05 -23.80
CA GLU A 87 -4.85 -7.44 -23.36
C GLU A 87 -3.59 -7.59 -22.49
N GLY A 88 -2.50 -6.90 -22.84
CA GLY A 88 -1.26 -6.91 -22.02
C GLY A 88 -1.48 -6.36 -20.61
N MET A 89 -2.35 -5.35 -20.47
CA MET A 89 -2.73 -4.81 -19.17
C MET A 89 -3.55 -5.80 -18.36
N LEU A 90 -4.55 -6.45 -18.97
CA LEU A 90 -5.36 -7.47 -18.31
C LEU A 90 -4.52 -8.68 -17.89
N GLN A 91 -3.61 -9.14 -18.74
CA GLN A 91 -2.68 -10.22 -18.42
C GLN A 91 -1.77 -9.85 -17.25
N ARG A 92 -1.23 -8.62 -17.22
CA ARG A 92 -0.43 -8.15 -16.10
C ARG A 92 -1.21 -8.18 -14.79
N ILE A 93 -2.44 -7.67 -14.80
CA ILE A 93 -3.32 -7.68 -13.61
C ILE A 93 -3.55 -9.11 -13.14
N ARG A 94 -3.90 -10.03 -14.04
CA ARG A 94 -4.13 -11.44 -13.71
C ARG A 94 -2.89 -12.07 -13.09
N ALA A 95 -1.72 -11.90 -13.71
CA ALA A 95 -0.46 -12.41 -13.19
C ALA A 95 -0.12 -11.84 -11.81
N THR A 96 -0.29 -10.52 -11.61
CA THR A 96 -0.09 -9.90 -10.29
C THR A 96 -1.08 -10.40 -9.24
N ARG A 97 -2.33 -10.64 -9.63
CA ARG A 97 -3.36 -11.19 -8.73
C ARG A 97 -3.08 -12.65 -8.35
N GLU A 98 -2.57 -13.45 -9.28
CA GLU A 98 -2.14 -14.83 -9.04
C GLU A 98 -0.95 -14.89 -8.08
N GLU A 99 0.05 -14.02 -8.28
CA GLU A 99 1.26 -14.00 -7.45
C GLU A 99 1.02 -13.37 -6.07
N PHE A 100 0.18 -12.33 -5.98
CA PHE A 100 -0.09 -11.57 -4.76
C PHE A 100 -1.60 -11.48 -4.46
N PRO A 101 -2.28 -12.60 -4.16
CA PRO A 101 -3.75 -12.66 -4.05
C PRO A 101 -4.34 -11.84 -2.90
N HIS A 102 -3.52 -11.51 -1.90
CA HIS A 102 -3.95 -10.73 -0.73
C HIS A 102 -3.57 -9.24 -0.83
N ARG A 103 -2.86 -8.83 -1.89
CA ARG A 103 -2.48 -7.43 -2.07
C ARG A 103 -3.58 -6.69 -2.82
N ASP A 104 -4.02 -5.57 -2.27
CA ASP A 104 -4.95 -4.69 -2.98
C ASP A 104 -4.27 -4.09 -4.20
N SER A 105 -5.01 -4.08 -5.31
CA SER A 105 -4.54 -3.53 -6.56
C SER A 105 -5.59 -2.66 -7.23
N SER A 106 -5.13 -1.70 -8.04
CA SER A 106 -6.00 -0.95 -8.94
C SER A 106 -5.47 -0.99 -10.37
N GLY A 107 -6.40 -0.89 -11.33
CA GLY A 107 -6.08 -0.88 -12.76
C GLY A 107 -6.62 0.37 -13.44
N GLY A 108 -5.89 0.86 -14.43
CA GLY A 108 -6.35 1.98 -15.25
C GLY A 108 -5.35 2.42 -16.31
N ASN A 109 -5.65 3.48 -17.06
CA ASN A 109 -6.89 4.27 -16.99
C ASN A 109 -7.95 3.79 -17.98
N VAL A 110 -9.24 3.94 -17.64
CA VAL A 110 -10.36 3.62 -18.55
C VAL A 110 -11.37 4.77 -18.63
N THR A 111 -12.14 4.82 -19.73
CA THR A 111 -13.23 5.79 -19.95
C THR A 111 -14.54 5.12 -20.35
N THR A 112 -14.59 3.79 -20.44
CA THR A 112 -15.76 3.03 -20.86
C THR A 112 -16.16 2.02 -19.79
N ALA A 113 -17.45 1.72 -19.71
CA ALA A 113 -17.97 0.69 -18.82
C ALA A 113 -17.37 -0.69 -19.13
N ALA A 114 -17.18 -1.01 -20.42
CA ALA A 114 -16.53 -2.24 -20.84
C ALA A 114 -15.09 -2.35 -20.34
N GLY A 115 -14.31 -1.25 -20.40
CA GLY A 115 -12.95 -1.24 -19.87
C GLY A 115 -12.91 -1.39 -18.35
N ALA A 116 -13.81 -0.70 -17.63
CA ALA A 116 -13.92 -0.86 -16.18
C ALA A 116 -14.28 -2.31 -15.80
N LYS A 117 -15.23 -2.92 -16.52
CA LYS A 117 -15.62 -4.32 -16.32
C LYS A 117 -14.46 -5.28 -16.61
N GLY A 118 -13.73 -5.08 -17.70
CA GLY A 118 -12.57 -5.91 -18.04
C GLY A 118 -11.49 -5.89 -16.97
N LEU A 119 -11.19 -4.71 -16.41
CA LEU A 119 -10.24 -4.57 -15.29
C LEU A 119 -10.72 -5.29 -14.03
N MET A 120 -11.99 -5.12 -13.65
CA MET A 120 -12.58 -5.81 -12.51
C MET A 120 -12.53 -7.34 -12.68
N GLU A 121 -12.88 -7.84 -13.87
CA GLU A 121 -12.83 -9.27 -14.20
C GLU A 121 -11.40 -9.82 -14.21
N ALA A 122 -10.40 -9.00 -14.54
CA ALA A 122 -8.99 -9.38 -14.43
C ALA A 122 -8.51 -9.49 -12.98
N GLY A 123 -9.21 -8.88 -12.02
CA GLY A 123 -8.99 -9.09 -10.58
C GLY A 123 -8.48 -7.89 -9.79
N VAL A 124 -8.68 -6.66 -10.27
CA VAL A 124 -8.36 -5.46 -9.47
C VAL A 124 -9.38 -5.22 -8.36
N SER A 125 -8.94 -4.67 -7.22
CA SER A 125 -9.82 -4.20 -6.15
C SER A 125 -10.49 -2.85 -6.49
N ALA A 126 -9.87 -2.05 -7.38
CA ALA A 126 -10.37 -0.74 -7.77
C ALA A 126 -10.03 -0.38 -9.23
N VAL A 127 -10.85 0.47 -9.84
CA VAL A 127 -10.66 0.96 -11.22
C VAL A 127 -10.36 2.46 -11.22
N LYS A 128 -9.29 2.86 -11.91
CA LYS A 128 -8.91 4.25 -12.13
C LYS A 128 -9.51 4.76 -13.45
N VAL A 129 -10.42 5.74 -13.35
CA VAL A 129 -11.20 6.27 -14.48
C VAL A 129 -10.67 7.64 -14.90
N GLY A 130 -10.54 7.86 -16.21
CA GLY A 130 -10.23 9.16 -16.81
C GLY A 130 -8.97 9.15 -17.69
N ILE A 131 -9.10 9.67 -18.92
CA ILE A 131 -8.00 9.83 -19.88
C ILE A 131 -8.11 11.24 -20.48
N GLY A 132 -7.05 12.05 -20.35
CA GLY A 132 -7.02 13.44 -20.83
C GLY A 132 -7.53 14.58 -19.92
N PRO A 133 -8.25 14.39 -18.79
CA PRO A 133 -8.80 15.52 -18.02
C PRO A 133 -7.80 16.17 -17.05
N GLY A 134 -6.56 15.67 -16.99
CA GLY A 134 -5.54 16.20 -16.08
C GLY A 134 -4.96 17.51 -16.58
N SER A 135 -4.92 18.53 -15.73
CA SER A 135 -4.02 19.67 -15.92
C SER A 135 -2.58 19.18 -15.75
N ILE A 136 -1.71 19.43 -16.72
CA ILE A 136 -0.27 19.18 -16.66
C ILE A 136 0.44 20.49 -16.33
#